data_AF-A0A395IZS8-F1
#
_entry.id   AF-A0A395IZS8-F1
#
_cell.length_a   1.000
_cell.length_b   1.000
_cell.length_c   1.000
_cell.angle_alpha   90.00
_cell.angle_beta   90.00
_cell.angle_gamma   90.00
#
_symmetry.space_group_name_H-M   'P 1'
#
loop_
_entity.id
_entity.type
_entity.pdbx_description
1 polymer ?
#
loop_
_entity_poly.entity_id
_entity_poly.type
_entity_poly.pdbx_seq_one_letter_code
_entity_poly.pdbx_strand_id
1 'polypeptide(L)'
;MFKEEFGNVLGDHNLSDVDMDAFLKFLVRDKKIIACDGETIKLKSPTDSKIPTITQEDTSIASLKSLIADLEIQTKLFTERVERMEHVAKEAVAKMNRVSALAALRSKKSAESNLANRHATLSQLEEVLSKIEQAADQVDLVRIMESSMKVLSSLNKEVGGVERVDDVIDKLREQMGQVDEVGDIIAEPGQNNVDETEVDDELEAMEREEMRKIEEKERLVKEEKERKETADTKRKLDELADVERKAREAKKAEDFVDESTKGLRRISLEPEPIAEHA
;
A
#
# COMPACT_ATOMS: atom_id res chain seq x y z
N MET A 1 -7.58 20.89 -10.95
CA MET A 1 -8.80 20.62 -10.15
C MET A 1 -10.10 20.75 -10.93
N PHE A 2 -10.66 21.94 -11.22
CA PHE A 2 -12.00 22.03 -11.87
C PHE A 2 -12.08 21.37 -13.25
N LYS A 3 -11.06 21.54 -14.10
CA LYS A 3 -11.00 20.85 -15.40
C LYS A 3 -10.89 19.33 -15.27
N GLU A 4 -10.20 18.84 -14.25
CA GLU A 4 -10.03 17.40 -14.01
C GLU A 4 -11.33 16.77 -13.51
N GLU A 5 -12.07 17.49 -12.65
CA GLU A 5 -13.31 17.02 -12.06
C GLU A 5 -14.50 17.12 -13.05
N PHE A 6 -14.58 18.20 -13.82
CA PHE A 6 -15.69 18.47 -14.73
C PHE A 6 -15.40 18.17 -16.22
N GLY A 7 -14.16 17.78 -16.57
CA GLY A 7 -13.75 17.51 -17.95
C GLY A 7 -14.48 16.32 -18.60
N ASN A 8 -14.86 15.32 -17.80
CA ASN A 8 -15.54 14.10 -18.23
C ASN A 8 -17.06 14.11 -17.99
N VAL A 9 -17.67 15.25 -17.66
CA VAL A 9 -19.10 15.34 -17.34
C VAL A 9 -20.01 14.94 -18.51
N LEU A 10 -19.49 14.98 -19.73
CA LEU A 10 -20.19 14.56 -20.95
C LEU A 10 -19.93 13.09 -21.33
N GLY A 11 -19.29 12.29 -20.48
CA GLY A 11 -19.01 10.87 -20.73
C GLY A 11 -17.65 10.64 -21.38
N ASP A 12 -17.61 9.86 -22.47
CA ASP A 12 -16.38 9.39 -23.13
C ASP A 12 -15.54 10.48 -23.84
N HIS A 13 -16.01 11.73 -23.84
CA HIS A 13 -15.33 12.84 -24.48
C HIS A 13 -14.90 13.87 -23.44
N ASN A 14 -13.58 13.97 -23.24
CA ASN A 14 -12.98 15.08 -22.53
C ASN A 14 -13.25 16.37 -23.30
N LEU A 15 -13.80 17.38 -22.62
CA LEU A 15 -13.94 18.72 -23.16
C LEU A 15 -12.56 19.27 -23.56
N SER A 16 -12.44 19.79 -24.79
CA SER A 16 -11.21 20.48 -25.19
C SER A 16 -11.05 21.77 -24.39
N ASP A 17 -9.84 22.34 -24.35
CA ASP A 17 -9.61 23.62 -23.65
C ASP A 17 -10.51 24.74 -24.16
N VAL A 18 -10.79 24.76 -25.47
CA VAL A 18 -11.68 25.74 -26.09
C VAL A 18 -13.13 25.52 -25.65
N ASP A 19 -13.56 24.26 -25.56
CA ASP A 19 -14.91 23.90 -25.11
C ASP A 19 -15.10 24.22 -23.62
N MET A 20 -14.08 23.96 -22.79
CA MET A 20 -14.07 24.34 -21.37
C MET A 20 -14.16 25.85 -21.19
N ASP A 21 -13.40 26.62 -21.96
CA ASP A 21 -13.47 28.08 -21.92
C ASP A 21 -14.84 28.61 -22.36
N ALA A 22 -15.43 28.01 -23.40
CA ALA A 22 -16.77 28.35 -23.86
C ALA A 22 -17.83 27.99 -22.79
N PHE A 23 -17.67 26.85 -22.12
CA PHE A 23 -18.53 26.40 -21.04
C PHE A 23 -18.43 27.33 -19.82
N LEU A 24 -17.23 27.69 -19.38
CA LEU A 24 -17.02 28.65 -18.29
C LEU A 24 -17.62 30.01 -18.62
N LYS A 25 -17.43 30.52 -19.85
CA LYS A 25 -18.07 31.76 -20.31
C LYS A 25 -19.60 31.68 -20.28
N PHE A 26 -20.18 30.56 -20.69
CA PHE A 26 -21.62 30.33 -20.61
C PHE A 26 -22.12 30.31 -19.16
N LEU A 27 -21.39 29.65 -18.25
CA LEU A 27 -21.75 29.60 -16.83
C LEU A 27 -21.69 30.97 -16.15
N VAL A 28 -20.70 31.81 -16.50
CA VAL A 28 -20.59 33.19 -16.01
C VAL A 28 -21.70 34.08 -16.60
N ARG A 29 -21.87 34.08 -17.92
CA ARG A 29 -22.72 35.03 -18.64
C ARG A 29 -24.21 34.67 -18.57
N ASP A 30 -24.54 33.43 -18.91
CA ASP A 30 -25.92 32.98 -19.12
C ASP A 30 -26.53 32.40 -17.85
N LYS A 31 -25.78 31.58 -17.11
CA LYS A 31 -26.28 30.96 -15.86
C LYS A 31 -26.03 31.82 -14.62
N LYS A 32 -24.99 32.66 -14.62
CA LYS A 32 -24.59 33.52 -13.48
C LYS A 32 -24.40 32.74 -12.17
N ILE A 33 -23.92 31.50 -12.28
CA ILE A 33 -23.69 30.61 -11.13
C ILE A 33 -22.22 30.51 -10.72
N ILE A 34 -21.30 31.03 -11.54
CA ILE A 34 -19.88 31.09 -11.21
C ILE A 34 -19.29 32.47 -11.49
N ALA A 35 -18.15 32.76 -10.87
CA ALA A 35 -17.21 33.79 -11.27
C ALA A 35 -15.85 33.15 -11.57
N CYS A 36 -15.18 33.62 -12.62
CA CYS A 36 -13.89 33.09 -13.05
C CYS A 36 -12.97 34.24 -13.48
N ASP A 37 -11.72 34.22 -13.03
CA ASP A 37 -10.63 35.14 -13.44
C ASP A 37 -9.57 34.44 -14.30
N GLY A 38 -9.80 33.18 -14.67
CA GLY A 38 -8.88 32.33 -15.44
C GLY A 38 -8.11 31.33 -14.57
N GLU A 39 -7.92 31.61 -13.29
CA GLU A 39 -7.19 30.75 -12.35
C GLU A 39 -8.10 30.23 -11.23
N THR A 40 -8.91 31.12 -10.67
CA THR A 40 -9.87 30.84 -9.60
C THR A 40 -11.28 30.72 -10.17
N ILE A 41 -12.02 29.69 -9.74
CA ILE A 41 -13.44 29.50 -10.05
C ILE A 41 -14.22 29.53 -8.75
N LYS A 42 -15.03 30.58 -8.56
CA LYS A 42 -15.93 30.70 -7.42
C LYS A 42 -17.33 30.25 -7.81
N LEU A 43 -17.86 29.28 -7.08
CA LEU A 43 -19.25 28.84 -7.23
C LEU A 43 -20.16 29.71 -6.34
N LYS A 44 -21.33 30.03 -6.88
CA LYS A 44 -22.36 30.77 -6.15
C LYS A 44 -22.95 29.89 -5.04
N SER A 45 -22.97 30.40 -3.82
CA SER A 45 -23.71 29.77 -2.71
C SER A 45 -25.22 29.76 -3.03
N PRO A 46 -25.97 28.68 -2.71
CA PRO A 46 -27.42 28.61 -2.95
C PRO A 46 -28.20 29.75 -2.29
N THR A 47 -27.67 30.28 -1.18
CA THR A 47 -28.32 31.29 -0.34
C THR A 47 -28.10 32.71 -0.86
N ASP A 48 -27.05 32.94 -1.66
CA ASP A 48 -26.65 34.28 -2.07
C ASP A 48 -27.36 34.68 -3.38
N SER A 49 -28.09 35.78 -3.39
CA SER A 49 -28.82 36.24 -4.58
C SER A 49 -27.93 37.00 -5.57
N LYS A 50 -26.78 37.49 -5.10
CA LYS A 50 -25.85 38.31 -5.90
C LYS A 50 -25.00 37.45 -6.85
N ILE A 51 -24.46 38.11 -7.87
CA ILE A 51 -23.44 37.49 -8.74
C ILE A 51 -22.19 37.29 -7.88
N PRO A 52 -21.59 36.09 -7.84
CA PRO A 52 -20.36 35.88 -7.09
C PRO A 52 -19.27 36.82 -7.61
N THR A 53 -18.54 37.45 -6.69
CA THR A 53 -17.31 38.20 -7.00
C THR A 53 -16.15 37.50 -6.33
N ILE A 54 -15.04 37.37 -7.07
CA ILE A 54 -13.80 36.79 -6.55
C ILE A 54 -13.13 37.83 -5.66
N THR A 55 -12.79 37.44 -4.45
CA THR A 55 -12.06 38.22 -3.46
C THR A 55 -10.64 37.67 -3.28
N GLN A 56 -9.81 38.40 -2.53
CA GLN A 56 -8.44 37.96 -2.24
C GLN A 56 -8.43 36.68 -1.39
N GLU A 57 -9.41 36.53 -0.50
CA GLU A 57 -9.61 35.33 0.31
C GLU A 57 -9.91 34.12 -0.57
N ASP A 58 -10.78 34.25 -1.58
CA ASP A 58 -11.09 33.17 -2.52
C ASP A 58 -9.84 32.70 -3.27
N THR A 59 -8.98 33.64 -3.69
CA THR A 59 -7.71 33.33 -4.38
C THR A 59 -6.75 32.58 -3.46
N SER A 60 -6.72 32.96 -2.18
CA SER A 60 -5.88 32.33 -1.17
C SER A 60 -6.35 30.90 -0.85
N ILE A 61 -7.67 30.69 -0.76
CA ILE A 61 -8.28 29.36 -0.59
C ILE A 61 -8.02 28.49 -1.82
N ALA A 62 -8.14 29.03 -3.04
CA ALA A 62 -7.81 28.29 -4.26
C ALA A 62 -6.33 27.88 -4.31
N SER A 63 -5.43 28.77 -3.88
CA SER A 63 -4.00 28.48 -3.77
C SER A 63 -3.72 27.39 -2.72
N LEU A 64 -4.38 27.44 -1.57
CA LEU A 64 -4.31 26.41 -0.52
C LEU A 64 -4.77 25.04 -1.04
N LYS A 65 -5.91 24.99 -1.74
CA LYS A 65 -6.43 23.75 -2.35
C LYS A 65 -5.49 23.19 -3.41
N SER A 66 -4.88 24.06 -4.21
CA SER A 66 -3.88 23.66 -5.22
C SER A 66 -2.63 23.07 -4.54
N LEU A 67 -2.13 23.71 -3.48
CA LEU A 67 -1.00 23.20 -2.70
C LEU A 67 -1.28 21.84 -2.07
N ILE A 68 -2.50 21.62 -1.53
CA ILE A 68 -2.91 20.31 -1.00
C ILE A 68 -2.85 19.25 -2.11
N ALA A 69 -3.45 19.51 -3.27
CA ALA A 69 -3.43 18.58 -4.39
C ALA A 69 -2.00 18.26 -4.87
N ASP A 70 -1.12 19.27 -4.93
CA ASP A 70 0.29 19.08 -5.28
C ASP A 70 1.02 18.21 -4.24
N LEU A 71 0.75 18.42 -2.95
CA LEU A 71 1.32 17.62 -1.87
C LEU A 71 0.82 16.17 -1.91
N GLU A 72 -0.44 15.91 -2.26
CA GLU A 72 -0.97 14.56 -2.46
C GLU A 72 -0.24 13.83 -3.60
N ILE A 73 -0.01 14.52 -4.73
CA ILE A 73 0.75 13.97 -5.86
C ILE A 73 2.19 13.66 -5.44
N GLN A 74 2.85 14.60 -4.76
CA GLN A 74 4.21 14.39 -4.27
C GLN A 74 4.28 13.21 -3.29
N THR A 75 3.31 13.09 -2.40
CA THR A 75 3.20 11.99 -1.44
C THR A 75 3.17 10.65 -2.17
N LYS A 76 2.32 10.50 -3.20
CA LYS A 76 2.27 9.28 -4.03
C LYS A 76 3.62 8.97 -4.68
N LEU A 77 4.28 9.98 -5.27
CA LEU A 77 5.60 9.81 -5.88
C LEU A 77 6.68 9.39 -4.88
N PHE A 78 6.65 9.94 -3.66
CA PHE A 78 7.57 9.54 -2.59
C PHE A 78 7.29 8.12 -2.10
N THR A 79 6.02 7.71 -1.97
CA THR A 79 5.65 6.32 -1.65
C THR A 79 6.21 5.34 -2.68
N GLU A 80 5.99 5.58 -3.98
CA GLU A 80 6.56 4.74 -5.04
C GLU A 80 8.10 4.74 -5.03
N ARG A 81 8.72 5.85 -4.61
CA ARG A 81 10.18 5.94 -4.47
C ARG A 81 10.69 5.09 -3.30
N VAL A 82 9.99 5.10 -2.16
CA VAL A 82 10.31 4.28 -0.98
C VAL A 82 10.24 2.80 -1.36
N GLU A 83 9.14 2.36 -1.97
CA GLU A 83 8.95 0.96 -2.41
C GLU A 83 10.05 0.51 -3.38
N ARG A 84 10.41 1.37 -4.35
CA ARG A 84 11.50 1.07 -5.28
C ARG A 84 12.85 0.94 -4.57
N MET A 85 13.16 1.81 -3.62
CA MET A 85 14.43 1.73 -2.88
C MET A 85 14.48 0.52 -1.95
N GLU A 86 13.34 0.13 -1.36
CA GLU A 86 13.23 -1.11 -0.60
C GLU A 86 13.51 -2.34 -1.47
N HIS A 87 12.94 -2.40 -2.68
CA HIS A 87 13.22 -3.50 -3.62
C HIS A 87 14.70 -3.56 -4.02
N VAL A 88 15.30 -2.40 -4.35
CA VAL A 88 16.73 -2.32 -4.69
C VAL A 88 17.62 -2.75 -3.52
N ALA A 89 17.27 -2.36 -2.29
CA ALA A 89 17.99 -2.79 -1.10
C ALA A 89 17.94 -4.32 -0.93
N LYS A 90 16.74 -4.92 -1.02
CA LYS A 90 16.56 -6.38 -0.94
C LYS A 90 17.36 -7.13 -2.01
N GLU A 91 17.33 -6.65 -3.26
CA GLU A 91 18.15 -7.24 -4.33
C GLU A 91 19.65 -7.13 -4.05
N ALA A 92 20.11 -5.99 -3.55
CA ALA A 92 21.52 -5.76 -3.27
C ALA A 92 22.02 -6.66 -2.13
N VAL A 93 21.19 -6.89 -1.09
CA VAL A 93 21.49 -7.85 -0.02
C VAL A 93 21.54 -9.28 -0.56
N ALA A 94 20.57 -9.68 -1.40
CA ALA A 94 20.57 -11.01 -2.03
C ALA A 94 21.82 -11.25 -2.93
N LYS A 95 22.36 -10.19 -3.54
CA LYS A 95 23.60 -10.21 -4.34
C LYS A 95 24.87 -10.02 -3.49
N MET A 96 24.76 -9.97 -2.16
CA MET A 96 25.86 -9.71 -1.22
C MET A 96 26.62 -8.39 -1.50
N ASN A 97 25.95 -7.41 -2.11
CA ASN A 97 26.52 -6.11 -2.39
C ASN A 97 26.17 -5.10 -1.30
N ARG A 98 26.95 -5.14 -0.21
CA ARG A 98 26.74 -4.31 0.98
C ARG A 98 26.73 -2.81 0.68
N VAL A 99 27.62 -2.33 -0.19
CA VAL A 99 27.72 -0.89 -0.53
C VAL A 99 26.44 -0.41 -1.23
N SER A 100 25.94 -1.18 -2.19
CA SER A 100 24.70 -0.85 -2.90
C SER A 100 23.47 -0.97 -2.00
N ALA A 101 23.43 -1.97 -1.10
CA ALA A 101 22.34 -2.14 -0.14
C ALA A 101 22.26 -0.94 0.82
N LEU A 102 23.40 -0.54 1.38
CA LEU A 102 23.48 0.57 2.32
C LEU A 102 23.11 1.91 1.66
N ALA A 103 23.57 2.16 0.42
CA ALA A 103 23.17 3.34 -0.34
C ALA A 103 21.66 3.37 -0.63
N ALA A 104 21.05 2.22 -0.96
CA ALA A 104 19.62 2.11 -1.20
C ALA A 104 18.81 2.34 0.09
N LEU A 105 19.23 1.78 1.23
CA LEU A 105 18.60 1.99 2.54
C LEU A 105 18.68 3.46 3.00
N ARG A 106 19.84 4.13 2.81
CA ARG A 106 19.94 5.57 3.08
C ARG A 106 18.98 6.39 2.22
N SER A 107 18.88 6.07 0.92
CA SER A 107 17.94 6.75 0.03
C SER A 107 16.48 6.45 0.40
N LYS A 108 16.17 5.24 0.86
CA LYS A 108 14.84 4.85 1.37
C LYS A 108 14.48 5.69 2.60
N LYS A 109 15.35 5.70 3.61
CA LYS A 109 15.11 6.42 4.87
C LYS A 109 14.95 7.93 4.68
N SER A 110 15.75 8.53 3.79
CA SER A 110 15.57 9.94 3.42
C SER A 110 14.22 10.19 2.72
N ALA A 111 13.78 9.29 1.84
CA ALA A 111 12.48 9.39 1.20
C ALA A 111 11.32 9.21 2.21
N GLU A 112 11.45 8.31 3.19
CA GLU A 112 10.48 8.10 4.27
C GLU A 112 10.38 9.32 5.19
N SER A 113 11.51 9.92 5.58
CA SER A 113 11.50 11.15 6.38
C SER A 113 10.84 12.30 5.64
N ASN A 114 11.14 12.46 4.34
CA ASN A 114 10.44 13.45 3.51
C ASN A 114 8.94 13.15 3.41
N LEU A 115 8.55 11.90 3.18
CA LEU A 115 7.16 11.48 3.12
C LEU A 115 6.41 11.78 4.43
N ALA A 116 7.01 11.51 5.58
CA ALA A 116 6.45 11.82 6.90
C ALA A 116 6.24 13.33 7.08
N ASN A 117 7.23 14.16 6.72
CA ASN A 117 7.09 15.61 6.77
C ASN A 117 5.98 16.10 5.83
N ARG A 118 5.86 15.54 4.63
CA ARG A 118 4.79 15.91 3.68
C ARG A 118 3.41 15.55 4.20
N HIS A 119 3.24 14.37 4.80
CA HIS A 119 1.99 13.99 5.46
C HIS A 119 1.63 14.92 6.62
N ALA A 120 2.61 15.31 7.43
CA ALA A 120 2.37 16.27 8.51
C ALA A 120 1.92 17.63 7.98
N THR A 121 2.58 18.15 6.94
CA THR A 121 2.17 19.40 6.29
C THR A 121 0.79 19.28 5.63
N LEU A 122 0.50 18.17 4.94
CA LEU A 122 -0.81 17.92 4.34
C LEU A 122 -1.91 18.00 5.39
N SER A 123 -1.76 17.27 6.49
CA SER A 123 -2.72 17.26 7.60
C SER A 123 -2.94 18.64 8.20
N GLN A 124 -1.88 19.44 8.36
CA GLN A 124 -1.99 20.82 8.84
C GLN A 124 -2.79 21.71 7.87
N LEU A 125 -2.53 21.59 6.56
CA LEU A 125 -3.23 22.39 5.55
C LEU A 125 -4.70 21.97 5.41
N GLU A 126 -5.00 20.68 5.50
CA GLU A 126 -6.37 20.15 5.55
C GLU A 126 -7.13 20.64 6.78
N GLU A 127 -6.48 20.68 7.95
CA GLU A 127 -7.06 21.23 9.17
C GLU A 127 -7.38 22.73 9.02
N VAL A 128 -6.46 23.50 8.45
CA VAL A 128 -6.68 24.93 8.15
C VAL A 128 -7.85 25.10 7.18
N LEU A 129 -7.92 24.29 6.13
CA LEU A 129 -9.02 24.34 5.17
C LEU A 129 -10.36 24.01 5.87
N SER A 130 -10.40 22.99 6.72
CA SER A 130 -11.60 22.64 7.48
C SER A 130 -12.05 23.75 8.42
N LYS A 131 -11.11 24.44 9.09
CA LYS A 131 -11.43 25.61 9.93
C LYS A 131 -12.01 26.77 9.11
N ILE A 132 -11.48 27.01 7.90
CA ILE A 132 -12.02 28.03 6.99
C ILE A 132 -13.46 27.68 6.58
N GLU A 133 -13.72 26.41 6.26
CA GLU A 133 -15.07 25.93 5.90
C GLU A 133 -16.05 26.07 7.07
N GLN A 134 -15.64 25.69 8.29
CA GLN A 134 -16.44 25.89 9.50
C GLN A 134 -16.73 27.37 9.77
N ALA A 135 -15.76 28.26 9.57
CA ALA A 135 -15.96 29.70 9.72
C ALA A 135 -16.95 30.24 8.67
N ALA A 136 -16.88 29.74 7.42
CA ALA A 136 -17.84 30.10 6.38
C ALA A 136 -19.26 29.63 6.73
N ASP A 137 -19.41 28.40 7.23
CA ASP A 137 -20.69 27.87 7.71
C ASP A 137 -21.25 28.69 8.88
N GLN A 138 -20.39 29.13 9.80
CA GLN A 138 -20.78 29.98 10.93
C GLN A 138 -21.32 31.33 10.45
N VAL A 139 -20.72 31.94 9.43
CA VAL A 139 -21.23 33.17 8.80
C VAL A 139 -22.62 32.94 8.20
N ASP A 140 -22.82 31.81 7.51
CA ASP A 140 -24.12 31.48 6.93
C ASP A 140 -25.18 31.20 8.01
N LEU A 141 -24.81 30.53 9.11
CA LEU A 141 -25.68 30.34 10.27
C LEU A 141 -26.14 31.68 10.85
N VAL A 142 -25.21 32.63 11.04
CA VAL A 142 -25.53 33.99 11.52
C VAL A 142 -26.51 34.69 10.58
N ARG A 143 -26.31 34.61 9.25
CA ARG A 143 -27.24 35.17 8.26
C ARG A 143 -28.64 34.55 8.36
N ILE A 144 -28.73 33.23 8.56
CA ILE A 144 -30.02 32.53 8.75
C ILE A 144 -30.70 32.99 10.04
N MET A 145 -29.94 33.13 11.14
CA MET A 145 -30.45 33.63 12.42
C MET A 145 -30.99 35.07 12.28
N GLU A 146 -30.27 35.95 11.60
CA GLU A 146 -30.74 37.31 11.30
C GLU A 146 -32.04 37.32 10.51
N SER A 147 -32.15 36.46 9.48
CA SER A 147 -33.37 36.36 8.68
C SER A 147 -34.55 35.85 9.51
N SER A 148 -34.31 34.85 10.37
CA SER A 148 -35.31 34.27 11.27
C SER A 148 -35.79 35.29 12.29
N MET A 149 -34.88 36.10 12.85
CA MET A 149 -35.23 37.21 13.74
C MET A 149 -36.10 38.26 13.06
N LYS A 150 -35.81 38.62 11.80
CA LYS A 150 -36.66 39.57 11.05
C LYS A 150 -38.08 39.02 10.89
N VAL A 151 -38.23 37.73 10.58
CA VAL A 151 -39.52 37.06 10.48
C VAL A 151 -40.24 37.05 11.84
N LEU A 152 -39.55 36.63 12.91
CA LEU A 152 -40.10 36.62 14.27
C LEU A 152 -40.51 38.02 14.74
N SER A 153 -39.71 39.05 14.47
CA SER A 153 -40.04 40.45 14.77
C SER A 153 -41.29 40.90 14.00
N SER A 154 -41.42 40.53 12.73
CA SER A 154 -42.61 40.83 11.93
C SER A 154 -43.86 40.16 12.50
N LEU A 155 -43.78 38.87 12.83
CA LEU A 155 -44.89 38.13 13.42
C LEU A 155 -45.25 38.67 14.82
N ASN A 156 -44.25 39.02 15.64
CA ASN A 156 -44.47 39.53 16.97
C ASN A 156 -45.04 40.97 16.98
N LYS A 157 -44.70 41.79 15.98
CA LYS A 157 -45.36 43.09 15.73
C LYS A 157 -46.84 42.92 15.38
N GLU A 158 -47.18 41.85 14.66
CA GLU A 158 -48.55 41.51 14.29
C GLU A 158 -49.36 40.95 15.48
N VAL A 159 -48.70 40.26 16.42
CA VAL A 159 -49.33 39.68 17.63
C VAL A 159 -49.39 40.65 18.82
N GLY A 160 -48.58 41.71 18.83
CA GLY A 160 -48.70 42.87 19.72
C GLY A 160 -47.80 42.83 20.97
N GLY A 161 -46.88 43.80 21.05
CA GLY A 161 -46.14 44.14 22.27
C GLY A 161 -44.70 44.57 22.00
N VAL A 162 -44.46 45.88 21.85
CA VAL A 162 -43.15 46.50 21.60
C VAL A 162 -42.14 46.21 22.74
N GLU A 163 -42.61 45.97 23.97
CA GLU A 163 -41.78 45.76 25.17
C GLU A 163 -41.08 44.39 25.27
N ARG A 164 -41.50 43.35 24.53
CA ARG A 164 -40.81 42.03 24.58
C ARG A 164 -39.73 41.83 23.51
N VAL A 165 -39.58 42.79 22.60
CA VAL A 165 -38.67 42.68 21.45
C VAL A 165 -37.22 42.97 21.86
N ASP A 166 -37.00 43.94 22.75
CA ASP A 166 -35.64 44.34 23.15
C ASP A 166 -34.95 43.25 24.00
N ASP A 167 -35.65 42.60 24.92
CA ASP A 167 -35.08 41.53 25.77
C ASP A 167 -34.57 40.29 24.98
N VAL A 168 -35.22 39.97 23.86
CA VAL A 168 -34.83 38.82 23.02
C VAL A 168 -33.64 39.17 22.12
N ILE A 169 -33.57 40.42 21.64
CA ILE A 169 -32.45 40.92 20.85
C ILE A 169 -31.19 41.04 21.71
N ASP A 170 -31.33 41.50 22.96
CA ASP A 170 -30.21 41.66 23.88
C ASP A 170 -29.63 40.31 24.35
N LYS A 171 -30.47 39.34 24.70
CA LYS A 171 -30.01 37.97 25.02
C LYS A 171 -29.29 37.30 23.85
N LEU A 172 -29.68 37.62 22.61
CA LEU A 172 -29.01 37.06 21.45
C LEU A 172 -27.67 37.73 21.15
N ARG A 173 -27.56 39.04 21.33
CA ARG A 173 -26.27 39.74 21.25
C ARG A 173 -25.24 39.19 22.23
N GLU A 174 -25.69 38.82 23.43
CA GLU A 174 -24.83 38.20 24.44
C GLU A 174 -24.32 36.81 24.01
N GLN A 175 -25.14 36.01 23.30
CA GLN A 175 -24.71 34.70 22.78
C GLN A 175 -23.80 34.81 21.54
N MET A 176 -23.96 35.85 20.72
CA MET A 176 -23.07 36.09 19.58
C MET A 176 -21.66 36.54 20.03
N GLY A 177 -21.54 37.23 21.17
CA GLY A 177 -20.25 37.66 21.72
C GLY A 177 -19.36 36.54 22.27
N GLN A 178 -19.86 35.30 22.37
CA GLN A 178 -19.08 34.13 22.83
C GLN A 178 -18.44 33.31 21.69
N VAL A 179 -18.63 33.72 20.43
CA VAL A 179 -18.18 32.97 19.25
C VAL A 179 -16.80 33.43 18.73
N ASP A 180 -16.24 34.52 19.25
CA ASP A 180 -15.02 35.17 18.73
C ASP A 180 -13.68 34.73 19.40
N GLU A 181 -13.69 33.73 20.29
CA GLU A 181 -12.48 33.30 21.02
C GLU A 181 -12.00 31.89 20.62
N VAL A 182 -11.56 31.74 19.36
CA VAL A 182 -10.74 30.59 18.95
C VAL A 182 -9.64 31.09 18.01
N GLY A 183 -8.54 31.57 18.58
CA GLY A 183 -7.44 32.14 17.84
C GLY A 183 -6.12 32.01 18.56
N ASP A 184 -5.74 30.80 18.97
CA ASP A 184 -4.35 30.54 19.36
C ASP A 184 -3.97 29.06 19.25
N ILE A 185 -2.67 28.85 19.04
CA ILE A 185 -1.93 27.56 19.04
C ILE A 185 -1.80 26.87 17.67
N ILE A 186 -0.68 27.15 16.99
CA ILE A 186 0.08 26.10 16.30
C ILE A 186 1.55 26.27 16.71
N ALA A 187 1.98 25.40 17.64
CA ALA A 187 3.37 25.20 17.99
C ALA A 187 4.03 24.26 16.96
N GLU A 188 5.20 24.65 16.50
CA GLU A 188 6.07 23.94 15.56
C GLU A 188 6.66 22.66 16.21
N PRO A 189 6.69 21.51 15.51
CA PRO A 189 7.59 20.44 15.87
C PRO A 189 8.65 20.18 14.79
N GLY A 190 9.91 20.22 15.23
CA GLY A 190 10.81 19.07 15.04
C GLY A 190 11.78 19.12 13.87
N GLN A 191 13.03 19.47 14.18
CA GLN A 191 14.20 19.17 13.36
C GLN A 191 14.42 17.66 13.26
N ASN A 192 14.23 17.08 12.07
CA ASN A 192 14.63 15.70 11.77
C ASN A 192 16.07 15.68 11.23
N ASN A 193 17.04 15.40 12.10
CA ASN A 193 18.34 14.90 11.68
C ASN A 193 18.23 13.38 11.50
N VAL A 194 18.55 12.90 10.30
CA VAL A 194 18.59 11.47 9.98
C VAL A 194 19.71 10.83 10.80
N ASP A 195 19.35 9.95 11.74
CA ASP A 195 20.31 9.18 12.52
C ASP A 195 20.90 8.05 11.65
N GLU A 196 22.21 8.10 11.43
CA GLU A 196 22.96 7.12 10.62
C GLU A 196 23.07 5.75 11.31
N THR A 197 22.89 5.68 12.64
CA THR A 197 23.04 4.44 13.41
C THR A 197 21.91 3.43 13.14
N GLU A 198 20.67 3.89 13.00
CA GLU A 198 19.52 3.02 12.75
C GLU A 198 19.54 2.37 11.34
N VAL A 199 20.26 2.96 10.37
CA VAL A 199 20.39 2.35 9.02
C VAL A 199 21.27 1.11 9.05
N ASP A 200 22.33 1.12 9.87
CA ASP A 200 23.25 0.00 9.98
C ASP A 200 22.58 -1.20 10.69
N ASP A 201 21.74 -0.94 11.69
CA ASP A 201 20.95 -1.96 12.38
C ASP A 201 19.92 -2.65 11.45
N GLU A 202 19.26 -1.88 10.57
CA GLU A 202 18.32 -2.43 9.57
C GLU A 202 19.05 -3.34 8.56
N LEU A 203 20.24 -2.92 8.11
CA LEU A 203 21.05 -3.72 7.19
C LEU A 203 21.50 -5.05 7.82
N GLU A 204 21.96 -5.02 9.07
CA GLU A 204 22.35 -6.24 9.78
C GLU A 204 21.18 -7.20 9.99
N ALA A 205 19.97 -6.67 10.24
CA ALA A 205 18.77 -7.49 10.35
C ALA A 205 18.44 -8.18 9.02
N MET A 206 18.52 -7.45 7.90
CA MET A 206 18.25 -7.99 6.56
C MET A 206 19.29 -9.02 6.13
N GLU A 207 20.58 -8.77 6.39
CA GLU A 207 21.66 -9.73 6.12
C GLU A 207 21.49 -11.02 6.93
N ARG A 208 21.12 -10.93 8.22
CA ARG A 208 20.84 -12.11 9.05
C ARG A 208 19.65 -12.92 8.53
N GLU A 209 18.60 -12.27 8.04
CA GLU A 209 17.44 -12.96 7.49
C GLU A 209 17.78 -13.69 6.18
N GLU A 210 18.51 -13.02 5.27
CA GLU A 210 18.92 -13.64 4.01
C GLU A 210 19.93 -14.78 4.21
N MET A 211 20.88 -14.64 5.14
CA MET A 211 21.78 -15.74 5.51
C MET A 211 21.01 -16.96 6.01
N ARG A 212 20.02 -16.77 6.89
CA ARG A 212 19.16 -17.88 7.37
C ARG A 212 18.42 -18.58 6.22
N LYS A 213 17.90 -17.82 5.24
CA LYS A 213 17.23 -18.40 4.06
C LYS A 213 18.18 -19.16 3.16
N ILE A 214 19.41 -18.67 2.97
CA ILE A 214 20.45 -19.37 2.19
C ILE A 214 20.81 -20.68 2.90
N GLU A 215 21.10 -20.64 4.20
CA GLU A 215 21.41 -21.82 5.02
C GLU A 215 20.27 -22.85 5.02
N GLU A 216 19.01 -22.40 5.09
CA GLU A 216 17.85 -23.28 5.02
C GLU A 216 17.71 -23.94 3.65
N LYS A 217 17.88 -23.18 2.55
CA LYS A 217 17.88 -23.74 1.19
C LYS A 217 19.01 -24.74 0.99
N GLU A 218 20.22 -24.44 1.45
CA GLU A 218 21.35 -25.36 1.38
C GLU A 218 21.11 -26.63 2.19
N ARG A 219 20.50 -26.52 3.38
CA ARG A 219 20.13 -27.68 4.20
C ARG A 219 19.10 -28.57 3.49
N LEU A 220 18.06 -27.98 2.89
CA LEU A 220 17.05 -28.72 2.13
C LEU A 220 17.65 -29.44 0.90
N VAL A 221 18.53 -28.76 0.16
CA VAL A 221 19.22 -29.35 -0.99
C VAL A 221 20.13 -30.51 -0.56
N LYS A 222 20.82 -30.36 0.57
CA LYS A 222 21.68 -31.41 1.13
C LYS A 222 20.87 -32.62 1.59
N GLU A 223 19.77 -32.40 2.31
CA GLU A 223 18.85 -33.48 2.74
C GLU A 223 18.24 -34.23 1.55
N GLU A 224 17.88 -33.52 0.48
CA GLU A 224 17.35 -34.15 -0.74
C GLU A 224 18.42 -34.99 -1.46
N LYS A 225 19.67 -34.50 -1.51
CA LYS A 225 20.80 -35.22 -2.09
C LYS A 225 21.13 -36.48 -1.29
N GLU A 226 21.17 -36.39 0.03
CA GLU A 226 21.40 -37.54 0.92
C GLU A 226 20.27 -38.58 0.81
N ARG A 227 19.01 -38.17 0.66
CA ARG A 227 17.88 -39.08 0.40
C ARG A 227 18.00 -39.80 -0.94
N LYS A 228 18.46 -39.12 -1.99
CA LYS A 228 18.69 -39.73 -3.31
C LYS A 228 19.85 -40.74 -3.26
N GLU A 229 20.96 -40.37 -2.63
CA GLU A 229 22.13 -41.26 -2.48
C GLU A 229 21.82 -42.50 -1.63
N THR A 230 21.06 -42.35 -0.54
CA THR A 230 20.59 -43.48 0.29
C THR A 230 19.59 -44.38 -0.45
N ALA A 231 18.71 -43.81 -1.28
CA ALA A 231 17.80 -44.60 -2.12
C ALA A 231 18.55 -45.38 -3.21
N ASP A 232 19.55 -44.76 -3.86
CA ASP A 232 20.34 -45.39 -4.91
C ASP A 232 21.28 -46.48 -4.36
N THR A 233 21.89 -46.25 -3.19
CA THR A 233 22.69 -47.27 -2.51
C THR A 233 21.83 -48.44 -2.04
N LYS A 234 20.63 -48.19 -1.52
CA LYS A 234 19.66 -49.24 -1.17
C LYS A 234 19.26 -50.08 -2.39
N ARG A 235 18.94 -49.45 -3.52
CA ARG A 235 18.62 -50.16 -4.78
C ARG A 235 19.77 -51.05 -5.25
N LYS A 236 21.01 -50.54 -5.23
CA LYS A 236 22.21 -51.34 -5.58
C LYS A 236 22.42 -52.53 -4.64
N LEU A 237 22.17 -52.35 -3.33
CA LEU A 237 22.25 -53.43 -2.35
C LEU A 237 21.17 -54.49 -2.57
N ASP A 238 19.94 -54.08 -2.86
CA ASP A 238 18.83 -54.99 -3.18
C ASP A 238 19.12 -55.78 -4.47
N GLU A 239 19.66 -55.14 -5.52
CA GLU A 239 20.10 -55.81 -6.75
C GLU A 239 21.22 -56.83 -6.52
N LEU A 240 22.23 -56.48 -5.71
CA LEU A 240 23.32 -57.38 -5.35
C LEU A 240 22.82 -58.59 -4.56
N ALA A 241 21.89 -58.38 -3.62
CA ALA A 241 21.26 -59.47 -2.86
C ALA A 241 20.43 -60.40 -3.75
N ASP A 242 19.74 -59.85 -4.75
CA ASP A 242 19.00 -60.64 -5.74
C ASP A 242 19.92 -61.48 -6.64
N VAL A 243 21.07 -60.92 -7.05
CA VAL A 243 22.09 -61.66 -7.81
C VAL A 243 22.70 -62.77 -6.96
N GLU A 244 23.02 -62.51 -5.68
CA GLU A 244 23.55 -63.50 -4.76
C GLU A 244 22.54 -64.64 -4.50
N ARG A 245 21.26 -64.31 -4.32
CA ARG A 245 20.18 -65.30 -4.19
C ARG A 245 20.08 -66.18 -5.44
N LYS A 246 20.07 -65.58 -6.64
CA LYS A 246 20.05 -66.32 -7.91
C LYS A 246 21.30 -67.20 -8.08
N ALA A 247 22.47 -66.72 -7.70
CA ALA A 247 23.70 -67.50 -7.73
C ALA A 247 23.65 -68.70 -6.76
N ARG A 248 23.10 -68.50 -5.56
CA ARG A 248 22.91 -69.58 -4.57
C ARG A 248 21.87 -70.61 -5.00
N GLU A 249 20.79 -70.17 -5.66
CA GLU A 249 19.78 -71.05 -6.26
C GLU A 249 20.34 -71.84 -7.44
N ALA A 250 21.12 -71.20 -8.32
CA ALA A 250 21.82 -71.86 -9.42
C ALA A 250 22.81 -72.91 -8.91
N LYS A 251 23.60 -72.58 -7.87
CA LYS A 251 24.53 -73.53 -7.24
C LYS A 251 23.80 -74.72 -6.61
N LYS A 252 22.69 -74.49 -5.91
CA LYS A 252 21.85 -75.58 -5.37
C LYS A 252 21.23 -76.45 -6.46
N ALA A 253 20.82 -75.86 -7.58
CA ALA A 253 20.29 -76.61 -8.72
C ALA A 253 21.39 -77.45 -9.38
N GLU A 254 22.61 -76.91 -9.51
CA GLU A 254 23.77 -77.62 -10.04
C GLU A 254 24.18 -78.79 -9.13
N ASP A 255 24.21 -78.58 -7.81
CA ASP A 255 24.44 -79.63 -6.80
C ASP A 255 23.35 -80.74 -6.86
N PHE A 256 22.07 -80.37 -7.04
CA PHE A 256 20.96 -81.32 -7.15
C PHE A 256 20.99 -82.16 -8.44
N VAL A 257 21.43 -81.56 -9.56
CA VAL A 257 21.61 -82.27 -10.83
C VAL A 257 22.82 -83.21 -10.76
N ASP A 258 23.93 -82.80 -10.14
CA ASP A 258 25.09 -83.67 -9.92
C ASP A 258 24.74 -84.87 -9.01
N GLU A 259 23.94 -84.65 -7.96
CA GLU A 259 23.46 -85.74 -7.09
C GLU A 259 22.49 -86.70 -7.81
N SER A 260 21.58 -86.17 -8.64
CA SER A 260 20.66 -86.98 -9.45
C SER A 260 21.37 -87.80 -10.53
N THR A 261 22.41 -87.25 -11.19
CA THR A 261 23.21 -87.99 -12.19
C THR A 261 24.07 -89.08 -11.56
N LYS A 262 24.58 -88.86 -10.34
CA LYS A 262 25.24 -89.90 -9.53
C LYS A 262 24.29 -91.00 -9.07
N GLY A 263 23.02 -90.68 -8.80
CA GLY A 263 21.97 -91.66 -8.50
C GLY A 263 21.63 -92.55 -9.70
N LEU A 264 21.51 -91.97 -10.90
CA LEU A 264 21.25 -92.72 -12.14
C LEU A 264 22.41 -93.66 -12.54
N ARG A 265 23.67 -93.28 -12.23
CA ARG A 265 24.84 -94.15 -12.44
C ARG A 265 24.89 -95.39 -11.55
N ARG A 266 24.19 -95.43 -10.40
CA ARG A 266 24.16 -96.62 -9.52
C ARG A 266 23.11 -97.67 -9.91
N ILE A 267 22.24 -97.38 -10.88
CA ILE A 267 21.16 -98.29 -11.31
C ILE A 267 21.52 -99.05 -12.60
N SER A 268 22.52 -98.62 -13.37
CA SER A 268 22.98 -99.34 -14.56
C SER A 268 24.31 -100.04 -14.34
N LEU A 269 24.22 -101.39 -14.34
CA LEU A 269 25.23 -102.40 -14.68
C LEU A 269 26.03 -103.06 -13.54
N GLU A 270 25.54 -104.23 -13.12
CA GLU A 270 26.35 -105.47 -12.99
C GLU A 270 26.03 -106.37 -14.21
N PRO A 271 26.96 -107.20 -14.73
CA PRO A 271 27.38 -108.43 -14.05
C PRO A 271 28.87 -108.83 -14.15
N GLU A 272 29.23 -109.78 -13.28
CA GLU A 272 30.53 -110.41 -12.99
C GLU A 272 31.30 -111.03 -14.18
N PRO A 273 32.64 -111.18 -14.10
CA PRO A 273 33.39 -112.13 -14.90
C PRO A 273 33.75 -113.41 -14.12
N ILE A 274 33.50 -114.53 -14.79
CA ILE A 274 33.94 -115.89 -14.45
C ILE A 274 35.43 -116.08 -14.79
N ALA A 275 36.10 -116.85 -13.92
CA ALA A 275 37.38 -117.58 -13.96
C ALA A 275 38.27 -117.60 -15.22
N GLU A 276 39.60 -117.65 -15.03
CA GLU A 276 40.37 -118.87 -15.32
C GLU A 276 41.83 -118.86 -14.80
N HIS A 277 42.32 -120.09 -14.62
CA HIS A 277 43.55 -120.55 -14.01
C HIS A 277 44.86 -120.22 -14.76
N ALA A 278 45.94 -120.08 -13.98
CA ALA A 278 47.24 -120.70 -14.22
C ALA A 278 47.93 -120.97 -12.87
#